data_AF-A0A8J4SR56-F1
#
_entry.id   AF-A0A8J4SR56-F1
#
_cell.length_a   1.000
_cell.length_b   1.000
_cell.length_c   1.000
_cell.angle_alpha   90.00
_cell.angle_beta   90.00
_cell.angle_gamma   90.00
#
_symmetry.space_group_name_H-M   'P 1'
#
loop_
_entity.id
_entity.type
_entity.pdbx_description
1 polymer ?
#
loop_
_entity_poly.entity_id
_entity_poly.type
_entity_poly.pdbx_seq_one_letter_code
_entity_poly.pdbx_strand_id
1 'polypeptide(L)'
;MWKVIDVHREVFPDHLTKAGDGSLCTFDVEELKSKVSISVELCCICSGASQGPHKQFVLCTGCRLSLMLGQSPDLVPRGTGCTLATIRGVLEQGLFGCSARESITITAESAKIDVCSNGDVAESPQQFTLTLRVVDVRNPAICSFPKASPTEPSSSDTTITAVWNPTLAVYWYTRAWRLKERGTWLIQKHLDKNKSTVLDQHDALCRPIWAGAFACYSRALQLSTLARWANETFARRAANPVAGDDDRPYELSNDQADSTRPVDLDRIEDMTTADPDVSSISAMQHLEFSLLLNLALCQLKVGSSESAAQNCSQALHLDPGWIEWATDHQTDSSDPTDGRPDGSAITSVEVAKALHRRAQAYTNRSRWDEAAADLKVAMRLQKLAGSQAGLSASETLLAHVRKQMVVDQNVLANRLRKHRQLF
;
A
#
# COMPACT_ATOMS: atom_id res chain seq x y z
N MET A 1 1.86 -23.46 -2.48
CA MET A 1 2.71 -22.38 -3.03
C MET A 1 3.52 -22.93 -4.19
N TRP A 2 3.80 -22.11 -5.20
CA TRP A 2 4.39 -22.52 -6.47
C TRP A 2 5.80 -21.95 -6.64
N LYS A 3 6.67 -22.66 -7.35
CA LYS A 3 8.00 -22.21 -7.73
C LYS A 3 8.07 -22.25 -9.25
N VAL A 4 8.40 -21.11 -9.86
CA VAL A 4 8.60 -21.04 -11.31
C VAL A 4 9.90 -21.78 -11.64
N ILE A 5 9.79 -22.79 -12.49
CA ILE A 5 10.92 -23.60 -12.97
C ILE A 5 11.52 -22.96 -14.22
N ASP A 6 10.65 -22.58 -15.16
CA ASP A 6 11.06 -22.07 -16.47
C ASP A 6 10.03 -21.09 -17.03
N VAL A 7 10.52 -20.12 -17.80
CA VAL A 7 9.73 -19.16 -18.56
C VAL A 7 10.32 -19.09 -19.96
N HIS A 8 9.65 -19.75 -20.90
CA HIS A 8 10.01 -19.70 -22.31
C HIS A 8 9.21 -18.61 -23.02
N ARG A 9 9.87 -17.86 -23.92
CA ARG A 9 9.25 -16.77 -24.68
C ARG A 9 9.51 -16.95 -26.16
N GLU A 10 8.44 -17.02 -26.93
CA GLU A 10 8.52 -16.95 -28.39
C GLU A 10 8.48 -15.47 -28.78
N VAL A 11 9.67 -14.91 -29.03
CA VAL A 11 9.86 -13.49 -29.35
C VAL A 11 9.60 -13.26 -30.82
N PHE A 12 8.60 -12.43 -31.12
CA PHE A 12 8.46 -11.83 -32.44
C PHE A 12 9.33 -10.56 -32.50
N PRO A 13 10.13 -10.36 -33.56
CA PRO A 13 11.04 -9.22 -33.67
C PRO A 13 10.25 -7.94 -33.96
N ASP A 14 9.59 -7.40 -32.95
CA ASP A 14 8.94 -6.09 -33.00
C ASP A 14 9.60 -5.15 -31.98
N HIS A 15 9.79 -3.88 -32.35
CA HIS A 15 10.31 -2.82 -31.48
C HIS A 15 9.31 -2.34 -30.42
N LEU A 16 8.46 -3.24 -29.93
CA LEU A 16 7.37 -2.92 -29.02
C LEU A 16 7.87 -2.64 -27.61
N THR A 17 7.17 -1.74 -26.93
CA THR A 17 7.42 -1.46 -25.51
C THR A 17 7.18 -2.72 -24.68
N LYS A 18 8.10 -3.01 -23.76
CA LYS A 18 8.04 -4.18 -22.88
C LYS A 18 7.26 -3.86 -21.62
N ALA A 19 6.50 -4.82 -21.12
CA ALA A 19 5.78 -4.71 -19.86
C ALA A 19 6.77 -4.57 -18.70
N GLY A 20 6.51 -3.66 -17.79
CA GLY A 20 7.26 -3.44 -16.57
C GLY A 20 6.33 -3.17 -15.40
N ASP A 21 6.86 -2.67 -14.29
CA ASP A 21 6.03 -2.32 -13.15
C ASP A 21 4.99 -1.23 -13.51
N GLY A 22 3.72 -1.50 -13.20
CA GLY A 22 2.59 -0.64 -13.58
C GLY A 22 1.99 -0.91 -14.97
N SER A 23 2.61 -1.74 -15.81
CA SER A 23 2.00 -2.07 -17.11
C SER A 23 0.73 -2.88 -16.92
N LEU A 24 -0.34 -2.49 -17.62
CA LEU A 24 -1.55 -3.29 -17.74
C LEU A 24 -1.37 -4.28 -18.88
N CYS A 25 -1.36 -5.56 -18.56
CA CYS A 25 -1.23 -6.64 -19.52
C CYS A 25 -2.59 -7.30 -19.74
N THR A 26 -3.03 -7.41 -20.99
CA THR A 26 -4.18 -8.22 -21.39
C THR A 26 -3.68 -9.45 -22.12
N PHE A 27 -4.13 -10.63 -21.74
CA PHE A 27 -3.62 -11.89 -22.29
C PHE A 27 -4.69 -12.98 -22.32
N ASP A 28 -4.53 -13.90 -23.26
CA ASP A 28 -5.38 -15.08 -23.43
C ASP A 28 -4.63 -16.31 -22.89
N VAL A 29 -5.33 -17.17 -22.14
CA VAL A 29 -4.80 -18.47 -21.73
C VAL A 29 -4.98 -19.46 -22.88
N GLU A 30 -3.91 -19.74 -23.62
CA GLU A 30 -3.97 -20.62 -24.80
C GLU A 30 -3.99 -22.09 -24.40
N GLU A 31 -3.21 -22.45 -23.39
CA GLU A 31 -3.08 -23.84 -22.96
C GLU A 31 -2.77 -23.88 -21.46
N LEU A 32 -3.52 -24.72 -20.72
CA LEU A 32 -3.23 -25.05 -19.33
C LEU A 32 -3.13 -26.56 -19.19
N LYS A 33 -1.90 -27.06 -19.00
CA LYS A 33 -1.62 -28.47 -18.69
C LYS A 33 -1.43 -28.61 -17.19
N SER A 34 -2.45 -29.11 -16.51
CA SER A 34 -2.40 -29.41 -15.09
C SER A 34 -3.23 -30.64 -14.76
N LYS A 35 -2.81 -31.42 -13.76
CA LYS A 35 -3.61 -32.52 -13.20
C LYS A 35 -4.66 -32.04 -12.19
N VAL A 36 -4.58 -30.77 -11.77
CA VAL A 36 -5.41 -30.16 -10.74
C VAL A 36 -5.93 -28.81 -11.24
N SER A 37 -7.15 -28.43 -10.85
CA SER A 37 -7.68 -27.09 -11.10
C SER A 37 -6.76 -26.03 -10.48
N ILE A 38 -6.27 -25.10 -11.30
CA ILE A 38 -5.45 -23.99 -10.83
C ILE A 38 -6.34 -22.77 -10.64
N SER A 39 -6.29 -22.17 -9.45
CA SER A 39 -7.06 -20.98 -9.12
C SER A 39 -6.15 -19.80 -8.83
N VAL A 40 -6.46 -18.64 -9.40
CA VAL A 40 -5.80 -17.37 -9.10
C VAL A 40 -6.29 -16.87 -7.75
N GLU A 41 -5.35 -16.66 -6.82
CA GLU A 41 -5.66 -16.15 -5.49
C GLU A 41 -5.89 -14.64 -5.53
N LEU A 42 -6.93 -14.19 -4.83
CA LEU A 42 -7.17 -12.75 -4.60
C LEU A 42 -6.36 -12.21 -3.41
N CYS A 43 -5.91 -13.10 -2.50
CA CYS A 43 -5.32 -12.73 -1.21
C CYS A 43 -4.29 -13.78 -0.76
N CYS A 44 -3.22 -13.34 -0.08
CA CYS A 44 -2.11 -14.20 0.36
C CYS A 44 -2.48 -15.21 1.47
N ILE A 45 -3.60 -14.96 2.16
CA ILE A 45 -4.12 -15.82 3.25
C ILE A 45 -5.03 -16.92 2.69
N CYS A 46 -5.69 -16.65 1.57
CA CYS A 46 -6.67 -17.51 0.91
C CYS A 46 -5.98 -18.59 0.06
N SER A 47 -4.67 -18.45 -0.14
CA SER A 47 -3.81 -19.33 -0.93
C SER A 47 -3.64 -20.68 -0.23
N GLY A 48 -4.61 -21.58 -0.40
CA GLY A 48 -4.56 -22.95 0.12
C GLY A 48 -5.84 -23.44 0.80
N ALA A 49 -6.79 -22.56 1.09
CA ALA A 49 -8.10 -22.97 1.59
C ALA A 49 -9.06 -23.19 0.40
N SER A 50 -9.37 -24.45 0.10
CA SER A 50 -10.40 -24.83 -0.89
C SER A 50 -11.79 -24.28 -0.58
N GLN A 51 -12.00 -23.80 0.65
CA GLN A 51 -13.21 -23.13 1.14
C GLN A 51 -12.90 -21.77 1.76
N GLY A 52 -11.97 -21.01 1.17
CA GLY A 52 -11.74 -19.62 1.58
C GLY A 52 -13.00 -18.77 1.35
N PRO A 53 -13.22 -17.70 2.15
CA PRO A 53 -14.40 -16.83 2.02
C PRO A 53 -14.41 -15.98 0.74
N HIS A 54 -13.39 -16.08 -0.10
CA HIS A 54 -13.20 -15.26 -1.30
C HIS A 54 -13.25 -16.15 -2.54
N LYS A 55 -14.09 -15.75 -3.50
CA LYS A 55 -14.23 -16.42 -4.79
C LYS A 55 -12.89 -16.35 -5.52
N GLN A 56 -12.25 -17.50 -5.69
CA GLN A 56 -11.05 -17.60 -6.51
C GLN A 56 -11.47 -17.69 -7.99
N PHE A 57 -10.65 -17.16 -8.89
CA PHE A 57 -10.85 -17.33 -10.32
C PHE A 57 -10.14 -18.61 -10.78
N VAL A 58 -10.90 -19.60 -11.26
CA VAL A 58 -10.30 -20.83 -11.80
C VAL A 58 -9.76 -20.55 -13.20
N LEU A 59 -8.46 -20.74 -13.40
CA LEU A 59 -7.85 -20.62 -14.73
C LEU A 59 -8.38 -21.71 -15.64
N CYS A 60 -8.79 -21.33 -16.84
CA CYS A 60 -9.22 -22.24 -17.89
C CYS A 60 -8.69 -21.81 -19.25
N THR A 61 -8.45 -22.78 -20.13
CA THR A 61 -8.10 -22.51 -21.51
C THR A 61 -9.19 -21.69 -22.21
N GLY A 62 -8.78 -20.68 -22.98
CA GLY A 62 -9.67 -19.78 -23.71
C GLY A 62 -10.17 -18.57 -22.91
N CYS A 63 -9.78 -18.42 -21.63
CA CYS A 63 -10.13 -17.22 -20.89
C CYS A 63 -9.20 -16.04 -21.24
N ARG A 64 -9.79 -14.84 -21.28
CA ARG A 64 -9.09 -13.57 -21.49
C ARG A 64 -9.02 -12.82 -20.17
N LEU A 65 -7.81 -12.51 -19.72
CA LEU A 65 -7.53 -11.91 -18.42
C LEU A 65 -6.80 -10.57 -18.59
N SER A 66 -6.96 -9.67 -17.62
CA SER A 66 -6.16 -8.46 -17.50
C SER A 66 -5.55 -8.34 -16.11
N LEU A 67 -4.29 -7.90 -16.05
CA LEU A 67 -3.49 -7.80 -14.83
C LEU A 67 -2.56 -6.59 -14.90
N MET A 68 -2.57 -5.75 -13.88
CA MET A 68 -1.57 -4.70 -13.68
C MET A 68 -0.38 -5.23 -12.88
N LEU A 69 0.81 -5.14 -13.46
CA LEU A 69 2.04 -5.64 -12.84
C LEU A 69 2.40 -4.84 -11.60
N GLY A 70 2.69 -5.53 -10.49
CA GLY A 70 3.02 -4.93 -9.20
C GLY A 70 1.82 -4.33 -8.46
N GLN A 71 0.59 -4.68 -8.82
CA GLN A 71 -0.63 -4.19 -8.18
C GLN A 71 -1.10 -5.06 -7.00
N SER A 72 -0.41 -6.18 -6.73
CA SER A 72 -0.62 -7.02 -5.55
C SER A 72 0.71 -7.44 -4.92
N PRO A 73 1.46 -6.51 -4.31
CA PRO A 73 2.78 -6.79 -3.73
C PRO A 73 2.74 -7.78 -2.54
N ASP A 74 1.55 -8.06 -1.98
CA ASP A 74 1.31 -9.10 -0.98
C ASP A 74 1.35 -10.53 -1.55
N LEU A 75 1.21 -10.68 -2.87
CA LEU A 75 1.15 -11.96 -3.58
C LEU A 75 2.46 -12.31 -4.31
N VAL A 76 3.40 -11.36 -4.37
CA VAL A 76 4.71 -11.52 -5.02
C VAL A 76 5.77 -11.82 -3.95
N PRO A 77 6.59 -12.89 -4.11
CA PRO A 77 7.61 -13.22 -3.14
C PRO A 77 8.64 -12.09 -3.00
N ARG A 78 8.83 -11.60 -1.77
CA ARG A 78 9.92 -10.66 -1.42
C ARG A 78 11.24 -11.44 -1.34
N GLY A 79 12.29 -10.86 -1.91
CA GLY A 79 13.56 -11.51 -2.21
C GLY A 79 14.28 -12.27 -1.08
N THR A 80 15.17 -13.14 -1.57
CA THR A 80 16.19 -13.97 -0.90
C THR A 80 15.72 -14.83 0.27
N GLY A 81 14.90 -15.83 -0.02
CA GLY A 81 14.71 -16.97 0.91
C GLY A 81 13.42 -17.74 0.72
N CYS A 82 12.33 -17.06 0.32
CA CYS A 82 11.06 -17.71 0.00
C CYS A 82 10.84 -17.74 -1.53
N THR A 83 11.19 -18.85 -2.17
CA THR A 83 10.91 -19.13 -3.60
C THR A 83 9.45 -19.52 -3.87
N LEU A 84 8.54 -19.10 -2.99
CA LEU A 84 7.17 -19.57 -2.94
C LEU A 84 6.25 -18.47 -3.45
N ALA A 85 5.85 -18.60 -4.72
CA ALA A 85 4.94 -17.71 -5.43
C ALA A 85 3.48 -18.19 -5.33
N THR A 86 2.56 -17.24 -5.30
CA THR A 86 1.14 -17.46 -5.61
C THR A 86 0.96 -17.63 -7.11
N ILE A 87 -0.18 -18.15 -7.60
CA ILE A 87 -0.45 -18.21 -9.04
C ILE A 87 -0.38 -16.83 -9.66
N ARG A 88 -0.88 -15.82 -8.95
CA ARG A 88 -0.74 -14.42 -9.39
C ARG A 88 0.73 -13.99 -9.50
N GLY A 89 1.57 -14.34 -8.52
CA GLY A 89 3.01 -14.08 -8.60
C GLY A 89 3.68 -14.77 -9.79
N VAL A 90 3.26 -15.99 -10.13
CA VAL A 90 3.71 -16.72 -11.33
C VAL A 90 3.33 -15.96 -12.61
N LEU A 91 2.09 -15.48 -12.70
CA LEU A 91 1.61 -14.66 -13.83
C LEU A 91 2.41 -13.36 -13.96
N GLU A 92 2.58 -12.60 -12.86
CA GLU A 92 3.34 -11.35 -12.87
C GLU A 92 4.81 -11.57 -13.30
N GLN A 93 5.44 -12.66 -12.84
CA GLN A 93 6.80 -13.03 -13.22
C GLN A 93 6.91 -13.39 -14.71
N GLY A 94 5.94 -14.15 -15.24
CA GLY A 94 5.92 -14.53 -16.65
C GLY A 94 5.75 -13.33 -17.59
N LEU A 95 4.81 -12.44 -17.26
CA LEU A 95 4.44 -11.27 -18.06
C LEU A 95 5.48 -10.13 -17.98
N PHE A 96 6.31 -10.08 -16.94
CA PHE A 96 7.31 -9.02 -16.79
C PHE A 96 8.33 -9.04 -17.94
N GLY A 97 8.45 -7.93 -18.66
CA GLY A 97 9.36 -7.79 -19.80
C GLY A 97 8.80 -8.34 -21.12
N CYS A 98 7.51 -8.71 -21.17
CA CYS A 98 6.87 -9.18 -22.38
C CYS A 98 6.30 -8.06 -23.24
N SER A 99 6.16 -8.31 -24.53
CA SER A 99 5.56 -7.39 -25.49
C SER A 99 4.22 -7.92 -25.98
N ALA A 100 3.39 -7.03 -26.54
CA ALA A 100 2.15 -7.45 -27.18
C ALA A 100 2.45 -8.47 -28.30
N ARG A 101 1.57 -9.46 -28.45
CA ARG A 101 1.65 -10.59 -29.39
C ARG A 101 2.68 -11.67 -29.05
N GLU A 102 3.47 -11.53 -28.00
CA GLU A 102 4.35 -12.61 -27.54
C GLU A 102 3.52 -13.79 -26.98
N SER A 103 4.01 -15.02 -27.22
CA SER A 103 3.54 -16.21 -26.51
C SER A 103 4.56 -16.60 -25.44
N ILE A 104 4.06 -16.85 -24.23
CA ILE A 104 4.85 -17.12 -23.04
C ILE A 104 4.41 -18.46 -22.48
N THR A 105 5.35 -19.39 -22.33
CA THR A 105 5.10 -20.67 -21.67
C THR A 105 5.78 -20.67 -20.30
N ILE A 106 4.99 -20.77 -19.25
CA ILE A 106 5.43 -20.78 -17.85
C ILE A 106 5.27 -22.19 -17.31
N THR A 107 6.34 -22.73 -16.73
CA THR A 107 6.32 -24.02 -16.04
C THR A 107 6.57 -23.80 -14.56
N ALA A 108 5.67 -24.29 -13.71
CA ALA A 108 5.78 -24.14 -12.26
C ALA A 108 5.50 -25.44 -11.50
N GLU A 109 6.21 -25.64 -10.38
CA GLU A 109 6.07 -26.77 -9.46
C GLU A 109 5.52 -26.32 -8.11
N SER A 110 4.65 -27.12 -7.50
CA SER A 110 4.23 -26.91 -6.12
C SER A 110 5.40 -27.23 -5.20
N ALA A 111 5.80 -26.29 -4.37
CA ALA A 111 6.80 -26.59 -3.35
C ALA A 111 6.22 -27.55 -2.31
N LYS A 112 7.01 -28.57 -1.94
CA LYS A 112 6.70 -29.39 -0.77
C LYS A 112 6.70 -28.50 0.46
N ILE A 113 5.58 -28.46 1.16
CA ILE A 113 5.56 -27.89 2.51
C ILE A 113 6.08 -29.01 3.40
N ASP A 114 7.34 -28.92 3.84
CA ASP A 114 7.90 -29.82 4.85
C ASP A 114 7.22 -29.51 6.21
N VAL A 115 5.98 -29.97 6.39
CA VAL A 115 5.38 -30.05 7.71
C VAL A 115 5.90 -31.33 8.34
N CYS A 116 7.04 -31.22 9.06
CA CYS A 116 7.53 -32.30 9.92
C CYS A 116 6.57 -32.49 11.11
N SER A 117 5.47 -33.19 10.89
CA SER A 117 4.54 -33.62 11.95
C SER A 117 3.84 -34.92 11.53
N ASN A 118 4.50 -36.04 11.85
CA ASN A 118 4.01 -37.42 11.81
C ASN A 118 3.73 -37.98 10.41
N GLY A 119 4.46 -39.06 10.10
CA GLY A 119 4.53 -39.65 8.77
C GLY A 119 3.18 -40.06 8.23
N ASP A 120 2.81 -39.46 7.10
CA ASP A 120 2.01 -40.10 6.08
C ASP A 120 2.33 -39.46 4.71
N VAL A 121 2.55 -40.34 3.73
CA VAL A 121 2.64 -40.16 2.28
C VAL A 121 3.30 -38.85 1.77
N ALA A 122 4.55 -38.96 1.31
CA ALA A 122 5.19 -37.92 0.50
C ALA A 122 4.40 -37.70 -0.80
N GLU A 123 3.53 -36.68 -0.84
CA GLU A 123 2.87 -36.25 -2.07
C GLU A 123 3.93 -35.87 -3.12
N SER A 124 3.75 -36.37 -4.34
CA SER A 124 4.59 -35.99 -5.46
C SER A 124 4.38 -34.51 -5.78
N PRO A 125 5.44 -33.76 -6.12
CA PRO A 125 5.30 -32.35 -6.47
C PRO A 125 4.36 -32.22 -7.67
N GLN A 126 3.33 -31.39 -7.51
CA GLN A 126 2.40 -31.07 -8.58
C GLN A 126 3.07 -30.08 -9.53
N GLN A 127 2.91 -30.27 -10.83
CA GLN A 127 3.46 -29.40 -11.84
C GLN A 127 2.35 -28.96 -12.80
N PHE A 128 2.40 -27.69 -13.22
CA PHE A 128 1.59 -27.21 -14.33
C PHE A 128 2.44 -26.48 -15.36
N THR A 129 1.95 -26.49 -16.59
CA THR A 129 2.45 -25.67 -17.69
C THR A 129 1.32 -24.79 -18.20
N LEU A 130 1.59 -23.50 -18.33
CA LEU A 130 0.65 -22.47 -18.71
C LEU A 130 1.21 -21.70 -19.89
N THR A 131 0.49 -21.69 -21.02
CA THR A 131 0.84 -20.90 -22.21
C THR A 131 -0.11 -19.72 -22.31
N LEU A 132 0.47 -18.51 -22.40
CA LEU A 132 -0.22 -17.24 -22.45
C LEU A 132 0.09 -16.54 -23.77
N ARG A 133 -0.93 -16.06 -24.47
CA ARG A 133 -0.75 -15.12 -25.58
C ARG A 133 -1.01 -13.71 -25.08
N VAL A 134 0.01 -12.86 -25.10
CA VAL A 134 -0.14 -11.46 -24.74
C VAL A 134 -0.90 -10.75 -25.86
N VAL A 135 -2.07 -10.21 -25.56
CA VAL A 135 -2.91 -9.48 -26.52
C VAL A 135 -2.47 -8.03 -26.60
N ASP A 136 -2.31 -7.39 -25.44
CA ASP A 136 -2.00 -5.97 -25.32
C ASP A 136 -1.13 -5.69 -24.09
N VAL A 137 -0.23 -4.70 -24.21
CA VAL A 137 0.60 -4.19 -23.12
C VAL A 137 0.48 -2.68 -23.11
N ARG A 138 -0.19 -2.14 -22.09
CA ARG A 138 -0.33 -0.70 -21.89
C ARG A 138 0.64 -0.25 -20.81
N ASN A 139 1.69 0.43 -21.23
CA ASN A 139 2.68 1.01 -20.32
C ASN A 139 2.18 2.33 -19.73
N PRO A 140 2.59 2.68 -18.49
CA PRO A 140 2.35 4.01 -17.97
C PRO A 140 2.99 5.06 -18.88
N ALA A 141 2.40 6.26 -18.90
CA ALA A 141 2.91 7.35 -19.72
C ALA A 141 4.38 7.66 -19.38
N ILE A 142 5.22 7.85 -20.40
CA ILE A 142 6.66 8.10 -20.22
C ILE A 142 6.90 9.62 -20.27
N CYS A 143 7.87 10.10 -19.50
CA CYS A 143 8.35 11.49 -19.64
C CYS A 143 9.11 11.63 -20.96
N SER A 144 8.78 12.66 -21.73
CA SER A 144 9.44 12.92 -23.01
C SER A 144 10.81 13.52 -22.79
N PHE A 145 11.83 12.99 -23.47
CA PHE A 145 13.07 13.73 -23.64
C PHE A 145 12.87 14.77 -24.74
N PRO A 146 13.30 16.03 -24.56
CA PRO A 146 13.36 16.97 -25.66
C PRO A 146 14.16 16.32 -26.78
N LYS A 147 13.59 16.20 -27.98
CA LYS A 147 14.37 15.81 -29.16
C LYS A 147 15.45 16.86 -29.32
N ALA A 148 16.71 16.50 -29.08
CA ALA A 148 17.83 17.36 -29.44
C ALA A 148 17.74 17.59 -30.95
N SER A 149 17.42 18.80 -31.37
CA SER A 149 17.58 19.21 -32.76
C SER A 149 19.06 19.05 -33.14
N PRO A 150 19.39 18.56 -34.34
CA PRO A 150 20.77 18.33 -34.77
C PRO A 150 21.44 19.64 -35.21
N THR A 151 21.39 20.67 -34.38
CA THR A 151 22.05 21.96 -34.63
C THR A 151 23.03 22.24 -33.50
N GLU A 152 24.28 22.42 -33.90
CA GLU A 152 25.57 22.59 -33.20
C GLU A 152 25.62 22.95 -31.69
N PRO A 153 26.70 22.52 -31.00
CA PRO A 153 26.83 22.70 -29.55
C PRO A 153 27.22 24.14 -29.22
N SER A 154 26.25 24.99 -28.85
CA SER A 154 26.57 26.23 -28.14
C SER A 154 26.68 25.94 -26.65
N SER A 155 27.85 26.21 -26.10
CA SER A 155 28.20 26.14 -24.68
C SER A 155 27.25 26.93 -23.78
N SER A 156 26.48 26.24 -22.95
CA SER A 156 26.06 26.68 -21.61
C SER A 156 25.30 25.56 -20.92
N ASP A 157 25.59 25.35 -19.63
CA ASP A 157 24.95 24.41 -18.69
C ASP A 157 23.43 24.32 -18.81
N THR A 158 22.94 23.53 -19.74
CA THR A 158 21.52 23.20 -19.88
C THR A 158 21.34 21.78 -19.43
N THR A 159 21.09 21.61 -18.13
CA THR A 159 20.57 20.38 -17.55
C THR A 159 19.32 20.02 -18.35
N ILE A 160 19.40 19.03 -19.25
CA ILE A 160 18.27 18.54 -20.04
C ILE A 160 17.28 17.90 -19.07
N THR A 161 16.40 18.68 -18.47
CA THR A 161 15.33 18.14 -17.64
C THR A 161 14.26 17.59 -18.57
N ALA A 162 14.00 16.29 -18.49
CA ALA A 162 12.90 15.65 -19.19
C ALA A 162 11.60 16.47 -18.99
N VAL A 163 10.81 16.60 -20.07
CA VAL A 163 9.49 17.24 -20.00
C VAL A 163 8.60 16.30 -19.21
N TRP A 164 8.13 16.80 -18.06
CA TRP A 164 7.37 16.01 -17.10
C TRP A 164 5.98 15.70 -17.65
N ASN A 165 5.49 14.47 -17.47
CA ASN A 165 4.16 14.07 -17.90
C ASN A 165 3.16 14.13 -16.72
N PRO A 166 2.21 15.08 -16.68
CA PRO A 166 1.25 15.20 -15.57
C PRO A 166 0.35 13.96 -15.44
N THR A 167 0.08 13.24 -16.53
CA THR A 167 -0.68 11.98 -16.51
C THR A 167 0.02 10.90 -15.69
N LEU A 168 1.34 10.97 -15.54
CA LEU A 168 2.10 10.01 -14.74
C LEU A 168 1.84 10.18 -13.24
N ALA A 169 1.69 11.43 -12.76
CA ALA A 169 1.35 11.70 -11.36
C ALA A 169 -0.06 11.17 -11.02
N VAL A 170 -1.03 11.45 -11.90
CA VAL A 170 -2.40 10.89 -11.84
C VAL A 170 -2.37 9.37 -11.79
N TYR A 171 -1.61 8.75 -12.70
CA TYR A 171 -1.48 7.31 -12.80
C TYR A 171 -0.92 6.70 -11.50
N TRP A 172 0.16 7.27 -10.95
CA TRP A 172 0.74 6.80 -9.68
C TRP A 172 -0.21 6.98 -8.50
N TYR A 173 -0.92 8.10 -8.44
CA TYR A 173 -1.92 8.35 -7.40
C TYR A 173 -3.07 7.33 -7.43
N THR A 174 -3.67 7.09 -8.60
CA THR A 174 -4.73 6.09 -8.76
C THR A 174 -4.25 4.70 -8.37
N ARG A 175 -3.01 4.36 -8.73
CA ARG A 175 -2.39 3.09 -8.36
C ARG A 175 -2.16 2.96 -6.85
N ALA A 176 -1.65 4.02 -6.22
CA ALA A 176 -1.47 4.11 -4.77
C ALA A 176 -2.80 3.96 -4.02
N TRP A 177 -3.86 4.61 -4.50
CA TRP A 177 -5.20 4.51 -3.94
C TRP A 177 -5.71 3.06 -3.96
N ARG A 178 -5.63 2.39 -5.11
CA ARG A 178 -6.04 0.98 -5.23
C ARG A 178 -5.25 0.06 -4.30
N LEU A 179 -3.95 0.31 -4.11
CA LEU A 179 -3.12 -0.45 -3.16
C LEU A 179 -3.51 -0.18 -1.70
N LYS A 180 -3.83 1.07 -1.35
CA LYS A 180 -4.37 1.41 -0.02
C LYS A 180 -5.68 0.67 0.26
N GLU A 181 -6.60 0.66 -0.70
CA GLU A 181 -7.87 -0.05 -0.58
C GLU A 181 -7.65 -1.57 -0.44
N ARG A 182 -6.74 -2.15 -1.24
CA ARG A 182 -6.35 -3.56 -1.12
C ARG A 182 -5.81 -3.91 0.27
N GLY A 183 -4.88 -3.10 0.81
CA GLY A 183 -4.34 -3.31 2.16
C GLY A 183 -5.42 -3.25 3.24
N THR A 184 -6.39 -2.34 3.08
CA THR A 184 -7.51 -2.16 4.01
C THR A 184 -8.49 -3.33 3.93
N TRP A 185 -8.78 -3.79 2.71
CA TRP A 185 -9.60 -4.97 2.46
C TRP A 185 -9.00 -6.23 3.10
N LEU A 186 -7.67 -6.45 3.00
CA LEU A 186 -6.99 -7.58 3.65
C LEU A 186 -7.24 -7.59 5.16
N ILE A 187 -7.11 -6.43 5.81
CA ILE A 187 -7.33 -6.28 7.25
C ILE A 187 -8.81 -6.56 7.59
N GLN A 188 -9.74 -5.83 6.96
CA GLN A 188 -11.17 -5.92 7.29
C GLN A 188 -11.72 -7.33 7.07
N LYS A 189 -11.44 -7.94 5.92
CA LYS A 189 -12.00 -9.26 5.60
C LYS A 189 -11.49 -10.38 6.48
N HIS A 190 -10.23 -10.32 6.91
CA HIS A 190 -9.60 -11.42 7.65
C HIS A 190 -9.46 -11.17 9.16
N LEU A 191 -9.56 -9.94 9.65
CA LEU A 191 -9.50 -9.66 11.09
C LEU A 191 -10.89 -9.44 11.68
N ASP A 192 -11.82 -8.80 10.96
CA ASP A 192 -13.16 -8.55 11.52
C ASP A 192 -14.02 -9.83 11.60
N LYS A 193 -13.73 -10.82 10.75
CA LYS A 193 -14.43 -12.12 10.73
C LYS A 193 -13.78 -13.19 11.63
N ASN A 194 -12.50 -13.06 11.96
CA ASN A 194 -11.76 -14.03 12.77
C ASN A 194 -11.70 -13.66 14.26
N LYS A 195 -12.85 -13.30 14.85
CA LYS A 195 -13.01 -13.31 16.32
C LYS A 195 -13.00 -14.76 16.83
N SER A 196 -11.89 -15.47 16.59
CA SER A 196 -11.68 -16.83 17.07
C SER A 196 -11.47 -16.78 18.57
N THR A 197 -12.16 -17.67 19.28
CA THR A 197 -12.17 -17.83 20.74
C THR A 197 -10.91 -18.50 21.29
N VAL A 198 -9.92 -18.85 20.43
CA VAL A 198 -8.69 -19.56 20.81
C VAL A 198 -7.48 -18.63 20.65
N LEU A 199 -6.92 -18.17 21.77
CA LEU A 199 -5.83 -17.18 21.84
C LEU A 199 -4.55 -17.59 21.07
N ASP A 200 -4.21 -18.88 21.01
CA ASP A 200 -2.88 -19.31 20.52
C ASP A 200 -2.76 -19.41 18.98
N GLN A 201 -3.88 -19.54 18.26
CA GLN A 201 -3.89 -19.55 16.78
C GLN A 201 -4.07 -18.15 16.17
N HIS A 202 -4.54 -17.20 16.98
CA HIS A 202 -4.83 -15.84 16.54
C HIS A 202 -3.56 -15.10 16.09
N ASP A 203 -2.45 -15.23 16.82
CA ASP A 203 -1.19 -14.54 16.50
C ASP A 203 -0.51 -15.08 15.24
N ALA A 204 -0.57 -16.38 14.98
CA ALA A 204 0.02 -17.00 13.80
C ALA A 204 -0.73 -16.59 12.51
N LEU A 205 -2.05 -16.46 12.58
CA LEU A 205 -2.90 -16.06 11.44
C LEU A 205 -2.88 -14.55 11.19
N CYS A 206 -2.66 -13.73 12.23
CA CYS A 206 -2.63 -12.28 12.09
C CYS A 206 -1.38 -11.75 11.39
N ARG A 207 -0.21 -12.36 11.61
CA ARG A 207 1.07 -11.87 11.06
C ARG A 207 1.08 -11.79 9.53
N PRO A 208 0.64 -12.81 8.77
CA PRO A 208 0.55 -12.73 7.32
C PRO A 208 -0.37 -11.61 6.82
N ILE A 209 -1.49 -11.36 7.53
CA ILE A 209 -2.44 -10.28 7.20
C ILE A 209 -1.75 -8.92 7.30
N TRP A 210 -1.13 -8.65 8.46
CA TRP A 210 -0.42 -7.39 8.68
C TRP A 210 0.77 -7.22 7.75
N ALA A 211 1.48 -8.30 7.42
CA ALA A 211 2.59 -8.25 6.46
C ALA A 211 2.12 -7.95 5.03
N GLY A 212 1.03 -8.57 4.57
CA GLY A 212 0.42 -8.28 3.26
C GLY A 212 -0.12 -6.86 3.16
N ALA A 213 -0.83 -6.40 4.19
CA ALA A 213 -1.31 -5.03 4.27
C ALA A 213 -0.15 -4.02 4.28
N PHE A 214 0.89 -4.28 5.08
CA PHE A 214 2.11 -3.47 5.10
C PHE A 214 2.77 -3.39 3.71
N ALA A 215 2.80 -4.49 2.97
CA ALA A 215 3.36 -4.50 1.61
C ALA A 215 2.57 -3.60 0.65
N CYS A 216 1.24 -3.65 0.72
CA CYS A 216 0.36 -2.80 -0.05
C CYS A 216 0.54 -1.32 0.31
N TYR A 217 0.48 -0.98 1.60
CA TYR A 217 0.62 0.41 2.06
C TYR A 217 2.01 0.98 1.78
N SER A 218 3.07 0.19 1.92
CA SER A 218 4.43 0.63 1.66
C SER A 218 4.64 0.94 0.17
N ARG A 219 4.12 0.09 -0.73
CA ARG A 219 4.17 0.36 -2.16
C ARG A 219 3.30 1.56 -2.54
N ALA A 220 2.11 1.67 -1.95
CA ALA A 220 1.24 2.82 -2.15
C ALA A 220 1.91 4.13 -1.72
N LEU A 221 2.61 4.15 -0.58
CA LEU A 221 3.29 5.33 -0.07
C LEU A 221 4.38 5.82 -1.03
N GLN A 222 5.17 4.89 -1.57
CA GLN A 222 6.18 5.21 -2.60
C GLN A 222 5.54 5.90 -3.81
N LEU A 223 4.44 5.34 -4.33
CA LEU A 223 3.73 5.89 -5.49
C LEU A 223 3.05 7.22 -5.19
N SER A 224 2.44 7.38 -4.02
CA SER A 224 1.80 8.63 -3.58
C SER A 224 2.82 9.75 -3.39
N THR A 225 3.98 9.44 -2.82
CA THR A 225 5.07 10.40 -2.64
C THR A 225 5.62 10.86 -3.99
N LEU A 226 5.80 9.93 -4.94
CA LEU A 226 6.20 10.25 -6.32
C LEU A 226 5.15 11.12 -7.02
N ALA A 227 3.86 10.80 -6.89
CA ALA A 227 2.77 11.59 -7.45
C ALA A 227 2.73 13.02 -6.90
N ARG A 228 2.91 13.19 -5.59
CA ARG A 228 2.97 14.50 -4.96
C ARG A 228 4.19 15.30 -5.43
N TRP A 229 5.38 14.70 -5.39
CA TRP A 229 6.62 15.37 -5.80
C TRP A 229 6.58 15.82 -7.26
N ALA A 230 6.01 14.97 -8.12
CA ALA A 230 5.73 15.28 -9.51
C ALA A 230 4.85 16.52 -9.68
N ASN A 231 3.72 16.57 -8.97
CA ASN A 231 2.79 17.68 -9.02
C ASN A 231 3.36 18.98 -8.43
N GLU A 232 4.10 18.89 -7.32
CA GLU A 232 4.80 20.04 -6.75
C GLU A 232 5.85 20.61 -7.72
N THR A 233 6.56 19.74 -8.43
CA THR A 233 7.56 20.15 -9.43
C THR A 233 6.87 20.84 -10.62
N PHE A 234 5.74 20.32 -11.08
CA PHE A 234 4.94 20.95 -12.14
C PHE A 234 4.40 22.32 -11.71
N ALA A 235 3.79 22.41 -10.52
CA ALA A 235 3.24 23.66 -9.99
C ALA A 235 4.31 24.76 -9.87
N ARG A 236 5.54 24.41 -9.46
CA ARG A 236 6.67 25.36 -9.40
C ARG A 236 7.12 25.86 -10.78
N ARG A 237 7.00 25.03 -11.82
CA ARG A 237 7.32 25.42 -13.21
C ARG A 237 6.23 26.30 -13.81
N ALA A 238 4.95 25.99 -13.57
CA ALA A 238 3.83 26.82 -14.01
C ALA A 238 3.89 28.24 -13.40
N ALA A 239 4.39 28.37 -12.17
CA ALA A 239 4.60 29.68 -11.52
C ALA A 239 5.79 30.49 -12.11
N ASN A 240 6.67 29.87 -12.89
CA ASN A 240 7.80 30.49 -13.59
C ASN A 240 7.83 30.01 -15.06
N PRO A 241 6.90 30.48 -15.91
CA PRO A 241 6.77 29.98 -17.27
C PRO A 241 8.00 30.36 -18.09
N VAL A 242 8.79 29.36 -18.50
CA VAL A 242 9.69 29.51 -19.65
C VAL A 242 8.80 29.42 -20.89
N ALA A 243 8.81 30.47 -21.69
CA ALA A 243 7.95 30.60 -22.86
C ALA A 243 8.13 29.39 -23.81
N GLY A 244 7.09 28.57 -24.00
CA GLY A 244 7.06 27.57 -25.08
C GLY A 244 6.30 26.27 -24.85
N ASP A 245 5.82 25.94 -23.64
CA ASP A 245 5.10 24.67 -23.42
C ASP A 245 3.59 24.82 -23.66
N ASP A 246 3.11 24.13 -24.70
CA ASP A 246 1.71 24.05 -25.11
C ASP A 246 0.95 23.12 -24.13
N ASP A 247 0.51 23.70 -23.01
CA ASP A 247 -0.28 23.03 -21.97
C ASP A 247 -1.71 22.76 -22.47
N ARG A 248 -1.94 21.59 -23.07
CA ARG A 248 -3.29 21.05 -23.24
C ARG A 248 -3.57 19.94 -22.21
N PRO A 249 -4.67 20.04 -21.43
CA PRO A 249 -5.12 18.94 -20.59
C PRO A 249 -5.52 17.76 -21.49
N TYR A 250 -4.87 16.60 -21.29
CA TYR A 250 -5.19 15.37 -22.00
C TYR A 250 -6.33 14.64 -21.26
N GLU A 251 -7.44 14.45 -21.95
CA GLU A 251 -8.56 13.64 -21.46
C GLU A 251 -8.14 12.17 -21.37
N LEU A 252 -8.32 11.56 -20.20
CA LEU A 252 -8.23 10.11 -20.04
C LEU A 252 -9.28 9.47 -20.95
N SER A 253 -8.83 8.82 -22.03
CA SER A 253 -9.68 8.07 -22.96
C SER A 253 -10.58 7.10 -22.19
N ASN A 254 -11.89 7.38 -22.20
CA ASN A 254 -12.91 6.44 -21.74
C ASN A 254 -13.02 5.32 -22.78
N ASP A 255 -12.44 4.16 -22.49
CA ASP A 255 -12.56 2.98 -23.35
C ASP A 255 -14.03 2.57 -23.49
N GLN A 256 -14.49 2.61 -24.75
CA GLN A 256 -15.80 2.17 -25.22
C GLN A 256 -16.07 0.73 -24.77
N ALA A 257 -17.25 0.51 -24.21
CA ALA A 257 -17.69 -0.79 -23.71
C ALA A 257 -17.94 -1.75 -24.88
N ASP A 258 -16.94 -2.59 -25.17
CA ASP A 258 -17.13 -3.79 -26.00
C ASP A 258 -17.49 -5.00 -25.13
N SER A 259 -18.30 -5.90 -25.68
CA SER A 259 -18.97 -7.02 -25.01
C SER A 259 -18.06 -8.20 -24.63
N THR A 260 -16.75 -8.09 -24.89
CA THR A 260 -15.72 -9.09 -24.55
C THR A 260 -14.66 -8.52 -23.59
N ARG A 261 -15.11 -7.85 -22.52
CA ARG A 261 -14.20 -7.30 -21.51
C ARG A 261 -13.36 -8.41 -20.88
N PRO A 262 -12.02 -8.25 -20.81
CA PRO A 262 -11.15 -9.17 -20.08
C PRO A 262 -11.60 -9.27 -18.62
N VAL A 263 -11.39 -10.44 -18.00
CA VAL A 263 -11.58 -10.58 -16.55
C VAL A 263 -10.45 -9.82 -15.86
N ASP A 264 -10.83 -8.75 -15.14
CA ASP A 264 -9.89 -7.92 -14.38
C ASP A 264 -9.50 -8.60 -13.06
N LEU A 265 -8.26 -9.09 -13.00
CA LEU A 265 -7.71 -9.75 -11.81
C LEU A 265 -7.37 -8.77 -10.68
N ASP A 266 -7.39 -7.45 -10.92
CA ASP A 266 -7.20 -6.40 -9.90
C ASP A 266 -8.50 -5.92 -9.27
N ARG A 267 -9.64 -6.30 -9.84
CA ARG A 267 -10.95 -5.89 -9.35
C ARG A 267 -11.34 -6.71 -8.13
N ILE A 268 -11.52 -6.03 -7.00
CA ILE A 268 -12.08 -6.62 -5.77
C ILE A 268 -13.58 -6.29 -5.76
N GLU A 269 -14.44 -7.28 -6.04
CA GLU A 269 -15.90 -7.13 -6.23
C GLU A 269 -16.62 -6.43 -5.05
N ASP A 270 -16.09 -6.56 -3.83
CA ASP A 270 -16.66 -5.99 -2.61
C ASP A 270 -16.29 -4.52 -2.33
N MET A 271 -15.43 -3.90 -3.16
CA MET A 271 -15.03 -2.51 -2.97
C MET A 271 -15.83 -1.59 -3.90
N THR A 272 -16.62 -0.68 -3.32
CA THR A 272 -17.19 0.45 -4.05
C THR A 272 -16.05 1.42 -4.40
N THR A 273 -15.46 1.26 -5.58
CA THR A 273 -14.47 2.21 -6.08
C THR A 273 -15.21 3.45 -6.57
N ALA A 274 -15.46 4.41 -5.67
CA ALA A 274 -15.56 5.79 -6.11
C ALA A 274 -14.22 6.15 -6.75
N ASP A 275 -14.23 6.65 -7.98
CA ASP A 275 -13.00 7.12 -8.61
C ASP A 275 -12.39 8.20 -7.71
N PRO A 276 -11.09 8.09 -7.38
CA PRO A 276 -10.48 9.02 -6.46
C PRO A 276 -10.50 10.41 -7.09
N ASP A 277 -10.76 11.46 -6.31
CA ASP A 277 -10.59 12.84 -6.79
C ASP A 277 -9.10 13.02 -7.13
N VAL A 278 -8.81 13.08 -8.43
CA VAL A 278 -7.45 13.07 -8.98
C VAL A 278 -6.87 14.49 -9.08
N SER A 279 -7.65 15.52 -8.72
CA SER A 279 -7.43 16.87 -9.22
C SER A 279 -6.63 17.80 -8.29
N SER A 280 -6.26 17.38 -7.07
CA SER A 280 -5.58 18.29 -6.13
C SER A 280 -4.37 17.69 -5.40
N ILE A 281 -3.34 18.54 -5.18
CA ILE A 281 -2.20 18.26 -4.28
C ILE A 281 -2.70 17.85 -2.89
N SER A 282 -3.79 18.48 -2.44
CA SER A 282 -4.45 18.22 -1.16
C SER A 282 -4.94 16.76 -1.06
N ALA A 283 -5.53 16.21 -2.13
CA ALA A 283 -5.94 14.80 -2.18
C ALA A 283 -4.74 13.83 -2.08
N MET A 284 -3.61 14.16 -2.74
CA MET A 284 -2.39 13.35 -2.67
C MET A 284 -1.74 13.40 -1.28
N GLN A 285 -1.71 14.57 -0.65
CA GLN A 285 -1.23 14.74 0.73
C GLN A 285 -2.10 13.97 1.73
N HIS A 286 -3.42 14.01 1.56
CA HIS A 286 -4.35 13.25 2.38
C HIS A 286 -4.17 11.72 2.22
N LEU A 287 -3.94 11.25 0.98
CA LEU A 287 -3.61 9.85 0.75
C LEU A 287 -2.29 9.46 1.44
N GLU A 288 -1.24 10.29 1.32
CA GLU A 288 0.04 10.07 1.98
C GLU A 288 -0.10 9.99 3.51
N PHE A 289 -0.87 10.91 4.09
CA PHE A 289 -1.21 10.93 5.52
C PHE A 289 -1.88 9.60 5.92
N SER A 290 -2.94 9.21 5.23
CA SER A 290 -3.69 7.98 5.48
C SER A 290 -2.79 6.73 5.42
N LEU A 291 -1.89 6.68 4.43
CA LEU A 291 -0.94 5.60 4.23
C LEU A 291 0.08 5.49 5.37
N LEU A 292 0.66 6.60 5.81
CA LEU A 292 1.58 6.64 6.95
C LEU A 292 0.90 6.15 8.24
N LEU A 293 -0.36 6.55 8.47
CA LEU A 293 -1.13 6.05 9.61
C LEU A 293 -1.34 4.54 9.55
N ASN A 294 -1.68 4.01 8.39
CA ASN A 294 -1.91 2.58 8.21
C ASN A 294 -0.62 1.75 8.33
N LEU A 295 0.51 2.28 7.84
CA LEU A 295 1.82 1.68 8.09
C LEU A 295 2.18 1.67 9.58
N ALA A 296 1.94 2.78 10.29
CA ALA A 296 2.17 2.84 11.73
C ALA A 296 1.32 1.80 12.48
N LEU A 297 0.06 1.60 12.07
CA LEU A 297 -0.79 0.55 12.64
C LEU A 297 -0.21 -0.85 12.39
N CYS A 298 0.20 -1.15 11.16
CA CYS A 298 0.83 -2.44 10.84
C CYS A 298 2.07 -2.68 11.71
N GLN A 299 2.91 -1.64 11.87
CA GLN A 299 4.13 -1.69 12.66
C GLN A 299 3.87 -1.87 14.16
N LEU A 300 2.86 -1.20 14.73
CA LEU A 300 2.42 -1.44 16.10
C LEU A 300 2.00 -2.89 16.30
N LYS A 301 1.29 -3.48 15.33
CA LYS A 301 0.78 -4.86 15.41
C LYS A 301 1.87 -5.92 15.31
N VAL A 302 3.00 -5.62 14.69
CA VAL A 302 4.17 -6.51 14.64
C VAL A 302 5.26 -6.13 15.66
N GLY A 303 4.99 -5.18 16.57
CA GLY A 303 5.92 -4.78 17.64
C GLY A 303 7.03 -3.79 17.23
N SER A 304 6.98 -3.21 16.03
CA SER A 304 7.94 -2.20 15.56
C SER A 304 7.54 -0.79 16.00
N SER A 305 7.59 -0.52 17.30
CA SER A 305 7.11 0.76 17.86
C SER A 305 7.92 1.98 17.42
N GLU A 306 9.22 1.84 17.18
CA GLU A 306 10.05 2.96 16.68
C GLU A 306 9.60 3.44 15.30
N SER A 307 9.49 2.52 14.35
CA SER A 307 9.04 2.83 12.99
C SER A 307 7.60 3.37 12.99
N ALA A 308 6.74 2.87 13.88
CA ALA A 308 5.38 3.38 14.03
C ALA A 308 5.37 4.84 14.49
N ALA A 309 6.18 5.20 15.50
CA ALA A 309 6.31 6.57 15.95
C ALA A 309 6.88 7.50 14.87
N GLN A 310 7.83 7.01 14.06
CA GLN A 310 8.39 7.75 12.94
C GLN A 310 7.34 8.03 11.86
N ASN A 311 6.57 7.02 11.44
CA ASN A 311 5.51 7.18 10.46
C ASN A 311 4.39 8.12 10.95
N CYS A 312 3.97 8.01 12.21
CA CYS A 312 3.01 8.97 12.79
C CYS A 312 3.58 10.38 12.83
N SER A 313 4.86 10.53 13.17
CA SER A 313 5.50 11.85 13.17
C SER A 313 5.57 12.41 11.76
N GLN A 314 5.98 11.63 10.75
CA GLN A 314 6.00 12.05 9.36
C GLN A 314 4.61 12.49 8.88
N ALA A 315 3.55 11.74 9.24
CA ALA A 315 2.19 12.11 8.90
C ALA A 315 1.81 13.48 9.47
N LEU A 316 2.15 13.73 10.74
CA LEU A 316 1.90 15.01 11.41
C LEU A 316 2.72 16.17 10.81
N HIS A 317 3.83 15.91 10.09
CA HIS A 317 4.57 16.97 9.40
C HIS A 317 3.97 17.34 8.03
N LEU A 318 3.08 16.51 7.47
CA LEU A 318 2.45 16.79 6.17
C LEU A 318 1.50 17.98 6.20
N ASP A 319 0.92 18.27 7.37
CA ASP A 319 0.07 19.44 7.58
C ASP A 319 0.35 20.05 8.96
N PRO A 320 1.31 20.97 9.12
CA PRO A 320 1.62 21.56 10.42
C PRO A 320 0.48 22.43 10.98
N GLY A 321 -0.56 22.75 10.19
CA GLY A 321 -1.71 23.54 10.63
C GLY A 321 -2.46 22.92 11.80
N TRP A 322 -2.33 21.60 12.02
CA TRP A 322 -2.92 20.96 13.21
C TRP A 322 -2.35 21.46 14.54
N ILE A 323 -1.15 22.04 14.54
CA ILE A 323 -0.53 22.59 15.76
C ILE A 323 -1.39 23.75 16.28
N GLU A 324 -1.92 24.59 15.40
CA GLU A 324 -2.81 25.69 15.75
C GLU A 324 -4.07 25.16 16.45
N TRP A 325 -4.67 24.08 15.93
CA TRP A 325 -5.82 23.40 16.55
C TRP A 325 -5.49 22.81 17.92
N ALA A 326 -4.23 22.43 18.14
CA ALA A 326 -3.77 21.85 19.40
C ALA A 326 -3.47 22.92 20.47
N THR A 327 -3.13 24.13 20.03
CA THR A 327 -2.74 25.27 20.89
C THR A 327 -3.86 26.26 21.16
N ASP A 328 -4.92 26.31 20.34
CA ASP A 328 -6.01 27.26 20.56
C ASP A 328 -6.75 26.97 21.87
N HIS A 329 -6.64 27.93 22.79
CA HIS A 329 -7.21 27.89 24.13
C HIS A 329 -8.57 28.59 24.22
N GLN A 330 -9.07 29.17 23.12
CA GLN A 330 -10.33 29.91 23.01
C GLN A 330 -10.77 29.69 21.55
N THR A 331 -11.94 29.12 21.26
CA THR A 331 -13.18 29.89 21.25
C THR A 331 -14.38 29.05 21.67
N ASP A 332 -15.21 29.62 22.56
CA ASP A 332 -16.63 29.29 22.73
C ASP A 332 -17.46 29.71 21.49
N SER A 333 -16.95 29.51 20.27
CA SER A 333 -17.73 29.75 19.05
C SER A 333 -18.61 28.53 18.80
N SER A 334 -19.89 28.71 19.12
CA SER A 334 -21.00 27.76 19.00
C SER A 334 -21.36 27.37 17.56
N ASP A 335 -20.40 27.30 16.65
CA ASP A 335 -20.62 26.86 15.27
C ASP A 335 -19.81 25.58 14.97
N PRO A 336 -20.44 24.40 15.00
CA PRO A 336 -19.75 23.11 14.97
C PRO A 336 -19.28 22.68 13.57
N THR A 337 -19.35 23.56 12.55
CA THR A 337 -19.17 23.16 11.15
C THR A 337 -17.88 23.57 10.46
N ASP A 338 -17.04 24.45 11.00
CA ASP A 338 -15.80 24.86 10.30
C ASP A 338 -14.54 24.94 11.19
N GLY A 339 -14.25 23.84 11.90
CA GLY A 339 -12.94 23.62 12.54
C GLY A 339 -11.81 23.29 11.55
N ARG A 340 -11.91 23.78 10.32
CA ARG A 340 -10.98 23.51 9.22
C ARG A 340 -10.31 24.84 8.85
N PRO A 341 -8.99 24.98 8.97
CA PRO A 341 -8.30 26.06 8.31
C PRO A 341 -8.53 25.87 6.82
N ASP A 342 -8.98 26.92 6.15
CA ASP A 342 -9.35 26.91 4.73
C ASP A 342 -8.31 26.14 3.91
N GLY A 343 -8.71 25.00 3.35
CA GLY A 343 -7.89 24.20 2.42
C GLY A 343 -7.16 22.96 2.97
N SER A 344 -7.14 22.66 4.28
CA SER A 344 -6.50 21.40 4.76
C SER A 344 -7.34 20.17 4.42
N ALA A 345 -6.82 19.19 3.68
CA ALA A 345 -7.54 17.92 3.46
C ALA A 345 -7.52 16.98 4.67
N ILE A 346 -6.71 17.23 5.69
CA ILE A 346 -6.55 16.34 6.85
C ILE A 346 -7.47 16.80 7.97
N THR A 347 -8.25 15.86 8.53
CA THR A 347 -9.23 16.19 9.57
C THR A 347 -8.64 16.14 10.98
N SER A 348 -9.26 16.85 11.93
CA SER A 348 -8.90 16.77 13.36
C SER A 348 -9.00 15.35 13.94
N VAL A 349 -9.94 14.53 13.44
CA VAL A 349 -10.08 13.11 13.79
C VAL A 349 -8.85 12.32 13.36
N GLU A 350 -8.32 12.60 12.18
CA GLU A 350 -7.16 11.92 11.62
C GLU A 350 -5.86 12.31 12.33
N VAL A 351 -5.70 13.59 12.65
CA VAL A 351 -4.60 14.06 13.52
C VAL A 351 -4.69 13.38 14.89
N ALA A 352 -5.88 13.31 15.50
CA ALA A 352 -6.05 12.63 16.77
C ALA A 352 -5.71 11.14 16.70
N LYS A 353 -6.06 10.45 15.60
CA LYS A 353 -5.66 9.06 15.36
C LYS A 353 -4.14 8.93 15.24
N ALA A 354 -3.46 9.85 14.56
CA ALA A 354 -2.00 9.85 14.42
C ALA A 354 -1.31 10.02 15.79
N LEU A 355 -1.75 11.01 16.57
CA LEU A 355 -1.26 11.26 17.94
C LEU A 355 -1.51 10.07 18.86
N HIS A 356 -2.71 9.48 18.81
CA HIS A 356 -3.04 8.28 19.60
C HIS A 356 -2.11 7.11 19.27
N ARG A 357 -1.87 6.82 17.98
CA ARG A 357 -0.96 5.74 17.55
C ARG A 357 0.49 6.02 17.92
N ARG A 358 0.93 7.28 17.84
CA ARG A 358 2.28 7.68 18.29
C ARG A 358 2.44 7.49 19.80
N ALA A 359 1.41 7.83 20.58
CA ALA A 359 1.39 7.58 22.02
C ALA A 359 1.43 6.09 22.37
N GLN A 360 0.75 5.23 21.60
CA GLN A 360 0.87 3.76 21.75
C GLN A 360 2.31 3.30 21.52
N ALA A 361 2.97 3.82 20.49
CA ALA A 361 4.38 3.52 20.23
C ALA A 361 5.30 3.99 21.37
N TYR A 362 5.08 5.17 21.92
CA TYR A 362 5.83 5.68 23.07
C TYR A 362 5.58 4.86 24.34
N THR A 363 4.35 4.45 24.58
CA THR A 363 3.96 3.56 25.69
C THR A 363 4.75 2.25 25.63
N ASN A 364 4.83 1.62 24.44
CA ASN A 364 5.60 0.39 24.24
C ASN A 364 7.12 0.56 24.44
N ARG A 365 7.62 1.80 24.43
CA ARG A 365 9.04 2.14 24.66
C ARG A 365 9.27 2.82 26.02
N SER A 366 8.27 2.81 26.91
CA SER A 366 8.33 3.47 28.22
C SER A 366 8.65 4.97 28.17
N ARG A 367 8.30 5.65 27.07
CA ARG A 367 8.39 7.10 26.89
C ARG A 367 7.10 7.76 27.38
N TRP A 368 6.90 7.73 28.69
CA TRP A 368 5.61 8.04 29.30
C TRP A 368 5.20 9.51 29.16
N ASP A 369 6.14 10.43 29.29
CA ASP A 369 5.87 11.87 29.20
C ASP A 369 5.39 12.25 27.80
N GLU A 370 6.07 11.75 26.76
CA GLU A 370 5.69 11.97 25.37
C GLU A 370 4.35 11.31 25.02
N ALA A 371 4.11 10.09 25.51
CA ALA A 371 2.81 9.43 25.36
C ALA A 371 1.68 10.24 26.00
N ALA A 372 1.89 10.76 27.22
CA ALA A 372 0.91 11.57 27.93
C ALA A 372 0.65 12.91 27.23
N ALA A 373 1.67 13.54 26.65
CA ALA A 373 1.53 14.78 25.89
C ALA A 373 0.68 14.56 24.63
N ASP A 374 1.00 13.56 23.82
CA ASP A 374 0.25 13.22 22.61
C ASP A 374 -1.22 12.89 22.91
N LEU A 375 -1.48 12.13 23.98
CA LEU A 375 -2.85 11.74 24.36
C LEU A 375 -3.71 12.91 24.81
N LYS A 376 -3.13 13.88 25.52
CA LYS A 376 -3.87 15.09 25.93
C LYS A 376 -4.35 15.87 24.70
N VAL A 377 -3.51 16.00 23.68
CA VAL A 377 -3.87 16.68 22.43
C VAL A 377 -4.89 15.85 21.64
N ALA A 378 -4.67 14.54 21.49
CA ALA A 378 -5.60 13.65 20.80
C ALA A 378 -7.02 13.71 21.40
N MET A 379 -7.13 13.71 22.73
CA MET A 379 -8.42 13.82 23.42
C MET A 379 -9.12 15.15 23.16
N ARG A 380 -8.39 16.27 23.08
CA ARG A 380 -8.98 17.58 22.75
C ARG A 380 -9.56 17.57 21.34
N LEU A 381 -8.78 17.12 20.37
CA LEU A 381 -9.20 17.03 18.97
C LEU A 381 -10.41 16.07 18.80
N GLN A 382 -10.42 14.95 19.54
CA GLN A 382 -11.56 14.02 19.53
C GLN A 382 -12.84 14.63 20.12
N LYS A 383 -12.72 15.48 21.15
CA LYS A 383 -13.87 16.21 21.71
C LYS A 383 -14.42 17.23 20.73
N LEU A 384 -13.53 18.01 20.08
CA LEU A 384 -13.93 18.97 19.04
C LEU A 384 -14.66 18.28 17.88
N ALA A 385 -14.18 17.09 17.48
CA ALA A 385 -14.81 16.32 16.41
C ALA A 385 -16.01 15.46 16.83
N GLY A 386 -16.44 15.50 18.10
CA GLY A 386 -17.54 14.66 18.59
C GLY A 386 -17.28 13.14 18.57
N SER A 387 -16.02 12.70 18.48
CA SER A 387 -15.64 11.28 18.33
C SER A 387 -15.55 10.55 19.68
N GLN A 388 -16.66 9.95 20.13
CA GLN A 388 -16.73 9.26 21.43
C GLN A 388 -15.83 8.01 21.53
N ALA A 389 -15.78 7.18 20.48
CA ALA A 389 -14.97 5.96 20.49
C ALA A 389 -13.47 6.27 20.58
N GLY A 390 -13.01 7.28 19.85
CA GLY A 390 -11.61 7.73 19.91
C GLY A 390 -11.26 8.30 21.29
N LEU A 391 -12.16 9.12 21.86
CA LEU A 391 -11.98 9.72 23.17
C LEU A 391 -11.79 8.66 24.26
N SER A 392 -12.69 7.67 24.33
CA SER A 392 -12.62 6.59 25.31
C SER A 392 -11.31 5.78 25.21
N ALA A 393 -10.85 5.50 23.98
CA ALA A 393 -9.60 4.79 23.76
C ALA A 393 -8.38 5.60 24.27
N SER A 394 -8.34 6.90 24.00
CA SER A 394 -7.27 7.80 24.46
C SER A 394 -7.29 7.97 25.98
N GLU A 395 -8.46 8.07 26.61
CA GLU A 395 -8.62 8.14 28.07
C GLU A 395 -8.08 6.89 28.76
N THR A 396 -8.44 5.72 28.23
CA THR A 396 -7.98 4.42 28.75
C THR A 396 -6.45 4.32 28.69
N LEU A 397 -5.85 4.69 27.55
CA LEU A 397 -4.40 4.65 27.41
C LEU A 397 -3.71 5.68 28.32
N LEU A 398 -4.28 6.88 28.47
CA LEU A 398 -3.71 7.90 29.35
C LEU A 398 -3.75 7.48 30.83
N ALA A 399 -4.83 6.82 31.26
CA ALA A 399 -4.92 6.26 32.61
C ALA A 399 -3.83 5.19 32.85
N HIS A 400 -3.58 4.32 31.86
CA HIS A 400 -2.49 3.35 31.90
C HIS A 400 -1.11 4.02 32.01
N VAL A 401 -0.83 5.00 31.14
CA VAL A 401 0.43 5.76 31.16
C VAL A 401 0.66 6.42 32.52
N ARG A 402 -0.35 7.11 33.07
CA ARG A 402 -0.26 7.76 34.40
C ARG A 402 0.05 6.77 35.52
N LYS A 403 -0.61 5.60 35.51
CA LYS A 403 -0.33 4.54 36.48
C LYS A 403 1.12 4.09 36.40
N GLN A 404 1.64 3.90 35.19
CA GLN A 404 3.02 3.43 35.00
C GLN A 404 4.06 4.50 35.37
N MET A 405 3.80 5.77 35.10
CA MET A 405 4.65 6.89 35.56
C MET A 405 4.82 6.88 37.09
N VAL A 406 3.73 6.67 37.84
CA VAL A 406 3.78 6.60 39.32
C VAL A 406 4.60 5.39 39.77
N VAL A 407 4.47 4.24 39.10
CA VAL A 407 5.27 3.05 39.39
C VAL A 407 6.76 3.34 39.19
N ASP A 408 7.15 3.92 38.05
CA ASP A 408 8.54 4.20 37.72
C ASP A 408 9.14 5.26 38.67
N GLN A 409 8.36 6.28 39.03
CA GLN A 409 8.75 7.27 40.05
C GLN A 409 8.99 6.62 41.42
N ASN A 410 8.13 5.69 41.85
CA ASN A 410 8.31 4.96 43.10
C ASN A 410 9.56 4.06 43.07
N VAL A 411 9.82 3.40 41.93
CA VAL A 411 11.02 2.58 41.73
C VAL A 411 12.28 3.46 41.81
N LEU A 412 12.29 4.60 41.13
CA LEU A 412 13.41 5.56 41.17
C LEU A 412 13.63 6.10 42.58
N ALA A 413 12.56 6.51 43.28
CA ALA A 413 12.64 7.00 44.65
C ALA A 413 13.21 5.93 45.61
N ASN A 414 12.79 4.67 45.46
CA ASN A 414 13.33 3.55 46.25
C ASN A 414 14.81 3.29 45.95
N ARG A 415 15.24 3.36 44.67
CA ARG A 415 16.66 3.23 44.30
C ARG A 415 17.51 4.35 44.91
N LEU A 416 17.03 5.59 44.86
CA LEU A 416 17.70 6.74 45.46
C LEU A 416 17.80 6.63 46.99
N ARG A 417 16.74 6.16 47.67
CA ARG A 417 16.78 5.90 49.13
C ARG A 417 17.81 4.83 49.50
N LYS A 418 17.86 3.72 48.76
CA LYS A 418 18.86 2.66 48.99
C LYS A 418 20.29 3.17 48.79
N HIS A 419 20.53 3.95 47.74
CA HIS A 419 21.83 4.55 47.50
C HIS A 419 22.25 5.47 48.65
N ARG A 420 21.34 6.30 49.17
CA ARG A 420 21.61 7.18 50.32
C ARG A 420 21.84 6.44 51.66
N GLN A 421 21.49 5.17 51.77
CA GLN A 421 21.75 4.36 52.98
C GLN A 421 23.08 3.59 52.92
N LEU A 422 23.73 3.57 51.75
CA LEU A 422 25.01 2.90 51.50
C LEU A 422 26.22 3.85 51.59
N PHE A 423 25.97 5.15 51.74
CA PHE A 423 26.94 6.21 52.03
C PHE A 423 26.51 6.90 53.33
#